data_AF-A0AAC9NKY4-F1
#
_entry.id   AF-A0AAC9NKY4-F1
#
_cell.length_a   1.000
_cell.length_b   1.000
_cell.length_c   1.000
_cell.angle_alpha   90.00
_cell.angle_beta   90.00
_cell.angle_gamma   90.00
#
_symmetry.space_group_name_H-M   'P 1'
#
loop_
_entity.id
_entity.type
_entity.pdbx_description
1 polymer ?
#
loop_
_entity_poly.entity_id
_entity_poly.type
_entity_poly.pdbx_seq_one_letter_code
_entity_poly.pdbx_strand_id
1 'polypeptide(L)'
;MDKNKEAIQLMKDNKLEEAAALLTSYIEENQDDPVGYINFGNLLVHMQDYTRAERFFEKAITLDEAAATAYYGLGNTYFEKSIYSKAQENFQKAIDLGLEEADVYYMLGMSFRHQEHYTLAIPFLLRATELATTDEEILFQYGLTLAQSNHIEDAEKVFKNVLNINKDHSDAYYNLGVISLYREEANEALKHFEKALSIQPEHVLAANGKKNVESFLSEQ
;
A
#
# COMPACT_ATOMS: atom_id res chain seq x y z
N MET A 1 12.25 10.00 -30.71
CA MET A 1 11.73 10.24 -29.34
C MET A 1 11.40 8.88 -28.76
N ASP A 2 11.68 8.65 -27.49
CA ASP A 2 11.37 7.37 -26.83
C ASP A 2 9.86 7.32 -26.57
N LYS A 3 9.12 6.63 -27.45
CA LYS A 3 7.65 6.55 -27.43
C LYS A 3 7.13 6.06 -26.07
N ASN A 4 7.86 5.16 -25.41
CA ASN A 4 7.49 4.67 -24.08
C ASN A 4 7.57 5.77 -23.02
N LYS A 5 8.66 6.56 -23.00
CA LYS A 5 8.81 7.67 -22.04
C LYS A 5 7.75 8.73 -22.22
N GLU A 6 7.44 9.08 -23.48
CA GLU A 6 6.38 10.04 -23.78
C GLU A 6 5.00 9.50 -23.37
N ALA A 7 4.71 8.21 -23.64
CA ALA A 7 3.45 7.60 -23.21
C ALA A 7 3.30 7.61 -21.68
N ILE A 8 4.36 7.30 -20.93
CA ILE A 8 4.35 7.37 -19.46
C ILE A 8 4.06 8.80 -18.97
N GLN A 9 4.60 9.82 -19.64
CA GLN A 9 4.28 11.21 -19.29
C GLN A 9 2.82 11.56 -19.61
N LEU A 10 2.30 11.13 -20.76
CA LEU A 10 0.89 11.31 -21.12
C LEU A 10 -0.05 10.65 -20.11
N MET A 11 0.30 9.46 -19.60
CA MET A 11 -0.44 8.79 -18.53
C MET A 11 -0.47 9.63 -17.25
N LYS A 12 0.68 10.20 -16.83
CA LYS A 12 0.76 11.10 -15.68
C LYS A 12 -0.08 12.38 -15.87
N ASP A 13 -0.16 12.86 -17.10
CA ASP A 13 -0.95 14.03 -17.47
C ASP A 13 -2.45 13.68 -17.70
N ASN A 14 -2.86 12.43 -17.44
CA ASN A 14 -4.20 11.90 -17.66
C ASN A 14 -4.70 11.99 -19.11
N LYS A 15 -3.79 11.98 -20.08
CA LYS A 15 -4.06 11.95 -21.53
C LYS A 15 -4.04 10.51 -22.06
N LEU A 16 -5.00 9.72 -21.61
CA LEU A 16 -4.97 8.26 -21.75
C LEU A 16 -5.12 7.79 -23.21
N GLU A 17 -5.91 8.48 -24.03
CA GLU A 17 -6.10 8.15 -25.44
C GLU A 17 -4.83 8.40 -26.27
N GLU A 18 -4.13 9.51 -26.01
CA GLU A 18 -2.85 9.83 -26.66
C GLU A 18 -1.78 8.80 -26.27
N ALA A 19 -1.73 8.44 -24.98
CA ALA A 19 -0.84 7.38 -24.49
C ALA A 19 -1.15 6.03 -25.16
N ALA A 20 -2.44 5.67 -25.31
CA ALA A 20 -2.87 4.43 -25.96
C ALA A 20 -2.40 4.37 -27.42
N ALA A 21 -2.58 5.46 -28.17
CA ALA A 21 -2.16 5.53 -29.57
C ALA A 21 -0.64 5.37 -29.71
N LEU A 22 0.12 6.01 -28.83
CA LEU A 22 1.58 5.96 -28.85
C LEU A 22 2.13 4.58 -28.49
N LEU A 23 1.57 3.93 -27.46
CA LEU A 23 1.95 2.58 -27.06
C LEU A 23 1.53 1.53 -28.09
N THR A 24 0.37 1.70 -28.74
CA THR A 24 -0.05 0.83 -29.86
C THR A 24 0.98 0.88 -30.98
N SER A 25 1.34 2.09 -31.42
CA SER A 25 2.36 2.28 -32.46
C SER A 25 3.73 1.72 -32.05
N TYR A 26 4.10 1.81 -30.76
CA TYR A 26 5.33 1.22 -30.26
C TYR A 26 5.33 -0.31 -30.36
N ILE A 27 4.24 -0.96 -29.93
CA ILE A 27 4.09 -2.42 -29.97
C ILE A 27 4.09 -2.93 -31.42
N GLU A 28 3.44 -2.22 -32.35
CA GLU A 28 3.44 -2.59 -33.77
C GLU A 28 4.85 -2.63 -34.38
N GLU A 29 5.71 -1.68 -33.99
CA GLU A 29 7.10 -1.59 -34.43
C GLU A 29 8.03 -2.57 -33.69
N ASN A 30 7.68 -3.00 -32.47
CA ASN A 30 8.53 -3.77 -31.57
C ASN A 30 7.75 -4.94 -30.92
N GLN A 31 7.21 -5.85 -31.72
CA GLN A 31 6.27 -6.90 -31.27
C GLN A 31 6.88 -7.92 -30.30
N ASP A 32 8.20 -8.04 -30.27
CA ASP A 32 8.92 -8.97 -29.40
C ASP A 32 9.52 -8.27 -28.15
N ASP A 33 9.31 -6.95 -28.00
CA ASP A 33 9.77 -6.21 -26.84
C ASP A 33 8.71 -6.22 -25.72
N PRO A 34 8.97 -6.85 -24.55
CA PRO A 34 8.02 -6.90 -23.45
C PRO A 34 7.67 -5.51 -22.89
N VAL A 35 8.55 -4.51 -23.01
CA VAL A 35 8.36 -3.18 -22.40
C VAL A 35 7.10 -2.49 -22.93
N GLY A 36 6.82 -2.62 -24.24
CA GLY A 36 5.61 -2.04 -24.83
C GLY A 36 4.33 -2.61 -24.22
N TYR A 37 4.29 -3.93 -24.03
CA TYR A 37 3.16 -4.62 -23.42
C TYR A 37 3.00 -4.30 -21.94
N ILE A 38 4.10 -4.16 -21.19
CA ILE A 38 4.08 -3.75 -19.77
C ILE A 38 3.47 -2.35 -19.64
N ASN A 39 3.95 -1.39 -20.44
CA ASN A 39 3.45 -0.02 -20.39
C ASN A 39 1.98 0.07 -20.80
N PHE A 40 1.54 -0.71 -21.79
CA PHE A 40 0.14 -0.77 -22.18
C PHE A 40 -0.73 -1.43 -21.08
N GLY A 41 -0.22 -2.47 -20.43
CA GLY A 41 -0.85 -3.07 -19.24
C GLY A 41 -1.05 -2.04 -18.13
N ASN A 42 -0.03 -1.24 -17.82
CA ASN A 42 -0.13 -0.17 -16.82
C ASN A 42 -1.18 0.89 -17.21
N LEU A 43 -1.23 1.32 -18.48
CA LEU A 43 -2.28 2.20 -18.99
C LEU A 43 -3.69 1.63 -18.75
N LEU A 44 -3.87 0.33 -19.02
CA LEU A 44 -5.16 -0.33 -18.83
C LEU A 44 -5.54 -0.42 -17.34
N VAL A 45 -4.57 -0.61 -16.43
CA VAL A 45 -4.80 -0.52 -14.98
C VAL A 45 -5.29 0.88 -14.59
N HIS A 46 -4.67 1.95 -15.11
CA HIS A 46 -5.15 3.32 -14.88
C HIS A 46 -6.57 3.56 -15.40
N MET A 47 -6.95 2.88 -16.49
CA MET A 47 -8.32 2.89 -17.04
C MET A 47 -9.28 1.93 -16.32
N GLN A 48 -8.83 1.23 -15.28
CA GLN A 48 -9.57 0.19 -14.55
C GLN A 48 -10.02 -1.00 -15.43
N ASP A 49 -9.37 -1.21 -16.59
CA ASP A 49 -9.61 -2.36 -17.45
C ASP A 49 -8.67 -3.51 -17.10
N TYR A 50 -8.91 -4.09 -15.93
CA TYR A 50 -8.05 -5.13 -15.36
C TYR A 50 -8.03 -6.41 -16.20
N THR A 51 -9.13 -6.71 -16.93
CA THR A 51 -9.21 -7.91 -17.79
C THR A 51 -8.27 -7.79 -18.99
N ARG A 52 -8.22 -6.64 -19.65
CA ARG A 52 -7.27 -6.43 -20.73
C ARG A 52 -5.84 -6.28 -20.18
N ALA A 53 -5.66 -5.56 -19.06
CA ALA A 53 -4.34 -5.38 -18.45
C ALA A 53 -3.65 -6.72 -18.17
N GLU A 54 -4.37 -7.68 -17.58
CA GLU A 54 -3.91 -9.05 -17.32
C GLU A 54 -3.32 -9.70 -18.58
N ARG A 55 -4.04 -9.64 -19.71
CA ARG A 55 -3.57 -10.21 -20.99
C ARG A 55 -2.30 -9.55 -21.53
N PHE A 56 -2.14 -8.24 -21.32
CA PHE A 56 -0.94 -7.52 -21.76
C PHE A 56 0.27 -7.88 -20.90
N PHE A 57 0.11 -8.00 -19.58
CA PHE A 57 1.18 -8.48 -18.71
C PHE A 57 1.55 -9.94 -18.98
N GLU A 58 0.56 -10.82 -19.18
CA GLU A 58 0.81 -12.22 -19.59
C GLU A 58 1.59 -12.31 -20.91
N LYS A 59 1.28 -11.44 -21.88
CA LYS A 59 2.02 -11.36 -23.13
C LYS A 59 3.46 -10.89 -22.92
N ALA A 60 3.69 -9.89 -22.07
CA ALA A 60 5.05 -9.46 -21.70
C ALA A 60 5.85 -10.60 -21.03
N ILE A 61 5.24 -11.32 -20.10
CA ILE A 61 5.86 -12.47 -19.42
C ILE A 61 6.18 -13.60 -20.41
N THR A 62 5.33 -13.82 -21.41
CA THR A 62 5.57 -14.81 -22.47
C THR A 62 6.77 -14.44 -23.35
N LEU A 63 7.02 -13.14 -23.55
CA LEU A 63 8.18 -12.65 -24.32
C LEU A 63 9.46 -12.67 -23.49
N ASP A 64 9.36 -12.36 -22.19
CA ASP A 64 10.47 -12.39 -21.25
C ASP A 64 10.00 -12.83 -19.86
N GLU A 65 10.31 -14.08 -19.50
CA GLU A 65 9.99 -14.65 -18.18
C GLU A 65 10.76 -14.01 -17.03
N ALA A 66 11.79 -13.19 -17.33
CA ALA A 66 12.55 -12.44 -16.34
C ALA A 66 12.06 -10.99 -16.16
N ALA A 67 10.99 -10.59 -16.86
CA ALA A 67 10.42 -9.24 -16.76
C ALA A 67 9.71 -9.02 -15.41
N ALA A 68 10.48 -8.70 -14.36
CA ALA A 68 9.98 -8.50 -12.99
C ALA A 68 8.86 -7.46 -12.91
N THR A 69 8.93 -6.39 -13.70
CA THR A 69 7.91 -5.33 -13.75
C THR A 69 6.58 -5.80 -14.35
N ALA A 70 6.59 -6.81 -15.23
CA ALA A 70 5.36 -7.42 -15.74
C ALA A 70 4.64 -8.22 -14.65
N TYR A 71 5.39 -8.98 -13.84
CA TYR A 71 4.84 -9.67 -12.68
C TYR A 71 4.31 -8.68 -11.63
N TYR A 72 5.02 -7.59 -11.36
CA TYR A 72 4.51 -6.54 -10.48
C TYR A 72 3.19 -5.93 -10.98
N GLY A 73 3.11 -5.57 -12.27
CA GLY A 73 1.87 -5.07 -12.88
C GLY A 73 0.72 -6.07 -12.85
N LEU A 74 0.99 -7.35 -13.07
CA LEU A 74 0.00 -8.43 -12.96
C LEU A 74 -0.45 -8.62 -11.50
N GLY A 75 0.47 -8.52 -10.54
CA GLY A 75 0.17 -8.53 -9.11
C GLY A 75 -0.77 -7.40 -8.71
N ASN A 76 -0.48 -6.16 -9.14
CA ASN A 76 -1.36 -5.00 -8.94
C ASN A 76 -2.74 -5.24 -9.56
N THR A 77 -2.79 -5.78 -10.77
CA THR A 77 -4.05 -6.11 -11.47
C THR A 77 -4.89 -7.10 -10.65
N TYR A 78 -4.27 -8.13 -10.06
CA TYR A 78 -4.99 -9.07 -9.20
C TYR A 78 -5.39 -8.46 -7.85
N PHE A 79 -4.57 -7.58 -7.28
CA PHE A 79 -4.88 -6.86 -6.06
C PHE A 79 -6.15 -6.00 -6.22
N GLU A 80 -6.24 -5.21 -7.30
CA GLU A 80 -7.41 -4.40 -7.63
C GLU A 80 -8.68 -5.24 -7.84
N LYS A 81 -8.52 -6.46 -8.37
CA LYS A 81 -9.61 -7.45 -8.49
C LYS A 81 -9.94 -8.15 -7.16
N SER A 82 -9.29 -7.80 -6.05
CA SER A 82 -9.37 -8.46 -4.74
C SER A 82 -9.00 -9.95 -4.75
N ILE A 83 -8.20 -10.39 -5.74
CA ILE A 83 -7.69 -11.77 -5.84
C ILE A 83 -6.30 -11.82 -5.20
N TYR A 84 -6.28 -11.63 -3.88
CA TYR A 84 -5.06 -11.39 -3.13
C TYR A 84 -4.06 -12.56 -3.16
N SER A 85 -4.53 -13.81 -3.29
CA SER A 85 -3.64 -14.98 -3.42
C SER A 85 -2.78 -14.91 -4.68
N LYS A 86 -3.38 -14.59 -5.83
CA LYS A 86 -2.64 -14.39 -7.08
C LYS A 86 -1.77 -13.14 -7.05
N ALA A 87 -2.21 -12.09 -6.35
CA ALA A 87 -1.40 -10.89 -6.15
C ALA A 87 -0.10 -11.25 -5.42
N GLN A 88 -0.18 -12.01 -4.33
CA GLN A 88 1.00 -12.49 -3.59
C GLN A 88 1.97 -13.28 -4.47
N GLU A 89 1.48 -14.26 -5.23
CA GLU A 89 2.31 -15.07 -6.12
C GLU A 89 3.10 -14.20 -7.11
N ASN A 90 2.45 -13.20 -7.71
CA ASN A 90 3.06 -12.33 -8.71
C ASN A 90 4.02 -11.30 -8.08
N PHE A 91 3.67 -10.70 -6.93
CA PHE A 91 4.59 -9.81 -6.22
C PHE A 91 5.83 -10.55 -5.72
N GLN A 92 5.67 -11.76 -5.18
CA GLN A 92 6.81 -12.59 -4.77
C GLN A 92 7.69 -12.92 -5.98
N LYS A 93 7.09 -13.28 -7.12
CA LYS A 93 7.85 -13.55 -8.34
C LYS A 93 8.62 -12.32 -8.84
N ALA A 94 8.04 -11.13 -8.76
CA ALA A 94 8.74 -9.88 -9.09
C ALA A 94 9.97 -9.64 -8.18
N ILE A 95 9.83 -9.88 -6.88
CA ILE A 95 10.93 -9.79 -5.91
C ILE A 95 12.01 -10.84 -6.20
N ASP A 96 11.63 -12.09 -6.47
CA ASP A 96 12.55 -13.18 -6.80
C ASP A 96 13.37 -12.90 -8.07
N LEU A 97 12.80 -12.12 -9.00
CA LEU A 97 13.44 -11.64 -10.23
C LEU A 97 14.25 -10.35 -10.03
N GLY A 98 14.36 -9.84 -8.79
CA GLY A 98 15.23 -8.74 -8.43
C GLY A 98 14.56 -7.36 -8.37
N LEU A 99 13.22 -7.27 -8.41
CA LEU A 99 12.54 -5.99 -8.17
C LEU A 99 12.63 -5.63 -6.68
N GLU A 100 13.50 -4.68 -6.35
CA GLU A 100 13.78 -4.23 -4.98
C GLU A 100 13.30 -2.78 -4.78
N GLU A 101 11.99 -2.60 -4.73
CA GLU A 101 11.33 -1.30 -4.54
C GLU A 101 10.35 -1.37 -3.36
N ALA A 102 10.19 -0.27 -2.62
CA ALA A 102 9.30 -0.25 -1.45
C ALA A 102 7.87 -0.70 -1.79
N ASP A 103 7.36 -0.28 -2.95
CA ASP A 103 5.99 -0.53 -3.38
C ASP A 103 5.68 -2.03 -3.58
N VAL A 104 6.61 -2.84 -4.12
CA VAL A 104 6.36 -4.28 -4.30
C VAL A 104 6.30 -5.02 -2.97
N TYR A 105 7.15 -4.66 -2.02
CA TYR A 105 7.11 -5.22 -0.66
C TYR A 105 5.86 -4.75 0.10
N TYR A 106 5.49 -3.48 -0.06
CA TYR A 106 4.27 -2.93 0.53
C TYR A 106 3.04 -3.67 0.01
N MET A 107 2.89 -3.80 -1.30
CA MET A 107 1.75 -4.47 -1.92
C MET A 107 1.68 -5.97 -1.58
N LEU A 108 2.82 -6.65 -1.47
CA LEU A 108 2.87 -8.03 -0.98
C LEU A 108 2.39 -8.13 0.47
N GLY A 109 2.89 -7.26 1.34
CA GLY A 109 2.45 -7.16 2.74
C GLY A 109 0.94 -6.87 2.87
N MET A 110 0.43 -5.90 2.11
CA MET A 110 -0.99 -5.57 2.07
C MET A 110 -1.84 -6.74 1.55
N SER A 111 -1.34 -7.51 0.58
CA SER A 111 -2.03 -8.71 0.08
C SER A 111 -2.17 -9.79 1.16
N PHE A 112 -1.20 -9.91 2.08
CA PHE A 112 -1.33 -10.77 3.27
C PHE A 112 -2.34 -10.21 4.28
N ARG A 113 -2.32 -8.89 4.53
CA ARG A 113 -3.25 -8.25 5.47
C ARG A 113 -4.71 -8.32 5.04
N HIS A 114 -5.00 -8.16 3.75
CA HIS A 114 -6.37 -8.31 3.25
C HIS A 114 -6.90 -9.74 3.38
N GLN A 115 -6.02 -10.72 3.59
CA GLN A 115 -6.36 -12.09 3.94
C GLN A 115 -6.25 -12.37 5.45
N GLU A 116 -6.11 -11.32 6.26
CA GLU A 116 -5.95 -11.38 7.72
C GLU A 116 -4.71 -12.17 8.19
N HIS A 117 -3.75 -12.42 7.30
CA HIS A 117 -2.48 -13.07 7.60
C HIS A 117 -1.46 -12.06 8.15
N TYR A 118 -1.82 -11.34 9.21
CA TYR A 118 -1.05 -10.20 9.73
C TYR A 118 0.41 -10.56 10.05
N THR A 119 0.66 -11.70 10.68
CA THR A 119 2.03 -12.11 11.05
C THR A 119 2.91 -12.37 9.83
N LEU A 120 2.34 -12.88 8.73
CA LEU A 120 3.07 -13.09 7.48
C LEU A 120 3.32 -11.78 6.73
N ALA A 121 2.50 -10.74 6.95
CA ALA A 121 2.68 -9.43 6.33
C ALA A 121 3.86 -8.63 6.91
N ILE A 122 4.15 -8.80 8.21
CA ILE A 122 5.17 -8.05 8.95
C ILE A 122 6.52 -7.95 8.23
N PRO A 123 7.19 -9.04 7.80
CA PRO A 123 8.51 -8.93 7.19
C PRO A 123 8.50 -8.12 5.88
N PHE A 124 7.42 -8.20 5.10
CA PHE A 124 7.32 -7.45 3.85
C PHE A 124 7.07 -5.97 4.10
N LEU A 125 6.19 -5.62 5.04
CA LEU A 125 5.97 -4.21 5.40
C LEU A 125 7.19 -3.59 6.08
N LEU A 126 7.92 -4.35 6.92
CA LEU A 126 9.20 -3.90 7.46
C LEU A 126 10.18 -3.58 6.32
N ARG A 127 10.33 -4.49 5.34
CA ARG A 127 11.21 -4.24 4.20
C ARG A 127 10.80 -3.01 3.40
N ALA A 128 9.50 -2.79 3.22
CA ALA A 128 8.98 -1.57 2.61
C ALA A 128 9.39 -0.31 3.39
N THR A 129 9.29 -0.31 4.73
CA THR A 129 9.74 0.83 5.56
C THR A 129 11.26 1.07 5.50
N GLU A 130 12.06 0.01 5.32
CA GLU A 130 13.52 0.14 5.19
C GLU A 130 13.92 0.80 3.87
N LEU A 131 13.16 0.52 2.80
CA LEU A 131 13.37 1.08 1.47
C LEU A 131 12.80 2.51 1.34
N ALA A 132 11.71 2.81 2.05
CA ALA A 132 11.03 4.10 2.06
C ALA A 132 10.97 4.71 3.47
N THR A 133 12.15 5.03 4.02
CA THR A 133 12.32 5.43 5.44
C THR A 133 11.55 6.67 5.91
N THR A 134 11.02 7.48 4.99
CA THR A 134 10.23 8.69 5.30
C THR A 134 8.79 8.61 4.80
N ASP A 135 8.37 7.46 4.26
CA ASP A 135 6.99 7.27 3.81
C ASP A 135 6.09 7.01 5.02
N GLU A 136 5.27 8.02 5.33
CA GLU A 136 4.35 8.02 6.47
C GLU A 136 3.32 6.89 6.38
N GLU A 137 2.75 6.67 5.19
CA GLU A 137 1.66 5.71 4.99
C GLU A 137 2.18 4.28 5.14
N ILE A 138 3.31 3.95 4.52
CA ILE A 138 3.94 2.62 4.65
C ILE A 138 4.27 2.34 6.13
N LEU A 139 4.83 3.33 6.83
CA LEU A 139 5.17 3.21 8.25
C LEU A 139 3.91 3.03 9.13
N PHE A 140 2.84 3.78 8.84
CA PHE A 140 1.58 3.67 9.56
C PHE A 140 0.93 2.29 9.35
N GLN A 141 0.89 1.78 8.11
CA GLN A 141 0.38 0.44 7.82
C GLN A 141 1.21 -0.67 8.46
N TYR A 142 2.54 -0.49 8.56
CA TYR A 142 3.40 -1.39 9.34
C TYR A 142 3.00 -1.41 10.83
N GLY A 143 2.79 -0.24 11.44
CA GLY A 143 2.33 -0.11 12.81
C GLY A 143 0.97 -0.77 13.07
N LEU A 144 0.00 -0.57 12.17
CA LEU A 144 -1.30 -1.23 12.23
C LEU A 144 -1.17 -2.76 12.17
N THR A 145 -0.28 -3.26 11.31
CA THR A 145 -0.04 -4.70 11.15
C THR A 145 0.53 -5.32 12.42
N LEU A 146 1.51 -4.65 13.05
CA LEU A 146 2.06 -5.07 14.32
C LEU A 146 0.98 -5.15 15.40
N ALA A 147 0.12 -4.12 15.50
CA ALA A 147 -0.99 -4.10 16.45
C ALA A 147 -1.97 -5.25 16.22
N GLN A 148 -2.36 -5.52 14.97
CA GLN A 148 -3.27 -6.62 14.60
C GLN A 148 -2.66 -8.00 14.85
N SER A 149 -1.33 -8.12 14.78
CA SER A 149 -0.57 -9.32 15.17
C SER A 149 -0.22 -9.38 16.66
N ASN A 150 -0.76 -8.49 17.50
CA ASN A 150 -0.53 -8.44 18.94
C ASN A 150 0.93 -8.11 19.35
N HIS A 151 1.71 -7.47 18.48
CA HIS A 151 3.02 -6.88 18.79
C HIS A 151 2.85 -5.43 19.27
N ILE A 152 2.15 -5.26 20.39
CA ILE A 152 1.65 -3.96 20.86
C ILE A 152 2.78 -2.97 21.19
N GLU A 153 3.85 -3.43 21.84
CA GLU A 153 4.99 -2.59 22.21
C GLU A 153 5.74 -2.04 20.99
N ASP A 154 5.84 -2.84 19.92
CA ASP A 154 6.50 -2.42 18.70
C ASP A 154 5.61 -1.51 17.87
N ALA A 155 4.30 -1.80 17.80
CA ALA A 155 3.33 -0.92 17.16
C ALA A 155 3.34 0.49 17.77
N GLU A 156 3.41 0.61 19.10
CA GLU A 156 3.49 1.91 19.79
C GLU A 156 4.72 2.72 19.38
N LYS A 157 5.90 2.09 19.29
CA LYS A 157 7.13 2.74 18.82
C LYS A 157 6.97 3.22 17.38
N VAL A 158 6.34 2.42 16.53
CA VAL A 158 6.08 2.77 15.13
C VAL A 158 5.11 3.96 15.04
N PHE A 159 4.00 3.97 15.77
CA PHE A 159 3.07 5.12 15.77
C PHE A 159 3.72 6.40 16.31
N LYS A 160 4.58 6.30 17.34
CA LYS A 160 5.39 7.44 17.79
C LYS A 160 6.34 7.93 16.68
N ASN A 161 6.88 7.03 15.86
CA ASN A 161 7.71 7.40 14.72
C ASN A 161 6.89 8.05 13.59
N VAL A 162 5.68 7.57 13.31
CA VAL A 162 4.72 8.25 12.42
C VAL A 162 4.51 9.70 12.86
N LEU A 163 4.31 9.93 14.17
CA LEU A 163 4.16 11.28 14.73
C LEU A 163 5.43 12.15 14.68
N ASN A 164 6.62 11.54 14.57
CA ASN A 164 7.85 12.29 14.33
C ASN A 164 7.92 12.83 12.89
N ILE A 165 7.38 12.07 11.93
CA ILE A 165 7.27 12.46 10.52
C ILE A 165 6.14 13.49 10.34
N ASN A 166 4.95 13.17 10.87
CA ASN A 166 3.76 14.01 10.80
C ASN A 166 3.11 14.16 12.17
N LYS A 167 3.33 15.31 12.80
CA LYS A 167 2.83 15.65 14.14
C LYS A 167 1.31 15.81 14.20
N ASP A 168 0.65 15.91 13.06
CA ASP A 168 -0.79 16.09 12.93
C ASP A 168 -1.45 14.84 12.30
N HIS A 169 -0.86 13.66 12.48
CA HIS A 169 -1.48 12.40 12.05
C HIS A 169 -2.53 11.93 13.07
N SER A 170 -3.81 12.12 12.74
CA SER A 170 -4.92 11.80 13.64
C SER A 170 -5.03 10.31 14.00
N ASP A 171 -4.97 9.42 13.01
CA ASP A 171 -5.12 7.98 13.27
C ASP A 171 -3.97 7.40 14.11
N ALA A 172 -2.74 7.93 14.01
CA ALA A 172 -1.64 7.51 14.87
C ALA A 172 -1.91 7.85 16.35
N TYR A 173 -2.47 9.03 16.63
CA TYR A 173 -2.93 9.37 17.98
C TYR A 173 -4.08 8.48 18.43
N TYR A 174 -5.06 8.21 17.57
CA TYR A 174 -6.14 7.26 17.89
C TYR A 174 -5.59 5.88 18.29
N ASN A 175 -4.67 5.32 17.50
CA ASN A 175 -4.10 4.00 17.80
C ASN A 175 -3.25 4.00 19.09
N LEU A 176 -2.52 5.07 19.40
CA LEU A 176 -1.85 5.22 20.69
C LEU A 176 -2.84 5.28 21.87
N GLY A 177 -4.01 5.91 21.67
CA GLY A 177 -5.10 5.89 22.64
C GLY A 177 -5.68 4.49 22.88
N VAL A 178 -5.86 3.71 21.80
CA VAL A 178 -6.29 2.30 21.90
C VAL A 178 -5.25 1.45 22.64
N ILE A 179 -3.96 1.65 22.36
CA ILE A 179 -2.86 0.96 23.07
C ILE A 179 -2.85 1.32 24.56
N SER A 180 -3.05 2.59 24.89
CA SER A 180 -3.12 3.05 26.28
C SER A 180 -4.31 2.42 27.02
N LEU A 181 -5.47 2.28 26.36
CA LEU A 181 -6.62 1.55 26.91
C LEU A 181 -6.31 0.07 27.17
N TYR A 182 -5.60 -0.59 26.24
CA TYR A 182 -5.18 -1.98 26.41
C TYR A 182 -4.29 -2.18 27.64
N ARG A 183 -3.54 -1.14 28.04
CA ARG A 183 -2.70 -1.11 29.25
C ARG A 183 -3.41 -0.57 30.49
N GLU A 184 -4.72 -0.35 30.43
CA GLU A 184 -5.52 0.23 31.51
C GLU A 184 -5.09 1.67 31.90
N GLU A 185 -4.41 2.37 31.00
CA GLU A 185 -3.92 3.74 31.18
C GLU A 185 -4.98 4.76 30.72
N ALA A 186 -6.15 4.73 31.35
CA ALA A 186 -7.34 5.49 30.91
C ALA A 186 -7.08 7.00 30.72
N ASN A 187 -6.33 7.65 31.62
CA ASN A 187 -6.02 9.08 31.50
C ASN A 187 -5.12 9.39 30.29
N GLU A 188 -4.19 8.50 29.94
CA GLU A 188 -3.31 8.70 28.77
C GLU A 188 -4.07 8.44 27.47
N ALA A 189 -4.93 7.41 27.47
CA ALA A 189 -5.85 7.16 26.36
C ALA A 189 -6.72 8.38 26.05
N LEU A 190 -7.28 9.02 27.08
CA LEU A 190 -8.10 10.22 26.92
C LEU A 190 -7.32 11.35 26.22
N LYS A 191 -6.08 11.64 26.64
CA LYS A 191 -5.24 12.66 26.00
C LYS A 191 -4.99 12.36 24.52
N HIS A 192 -4.71 11.10 24.20
CA HIS A 192 -4.49 10.67 22.81
C HIS A 192 -5.75 10.84 21.96
N PHE A 193 -6.92 10.43 22.44
CA PHE A 193 -8.18 10.63 21.71
C PHE A 193 -8.53 12.11 21.55
N GLU A 194 -8.29 12.94 22.57
CA GLU A 194 -8.47 14.38 22.47
C GLU A 194 -7.55 15.01 21.43
N LYS A 195 -6.29 14.57 21.37
CA LYS A 195 -5.34 15.06 20.38
C LYS A 195 -5.78 14.66 18.96
N ALA A 196 -6.21 13.42 18.74
CA ALA A 196 -6.79 12.98 17.46
C ALA A 196 -7.99 13.86 17.06
N LEU A 197 -8.94 14.10 17.98
CA LEU A 197 -10.11 14.94 17.71
C LEU A 197 -9.78 16.43 17.51
N SER A 198 -8.69 16.92 18.09
CA SER A 198 -8.23 18.30 17.85
C SER A 198 -7.68 18.49 16.43
N ILE A 199 -7.12 17.43 15.84
CA ILE A 199 -6.59 17.40 14.48
C ILE A 199 -7.73 17.15 13.49
N GLN A 200 -8.56 16.14 13.79
CA GLN A 200 -9.68 15.71 12.96
C GLN A 200 -10.95 15.60 13.81
N PRO A 201 -11.75 16.67 13.90
CA PRO A 201 -12.96 16.71 14.73
C PRO A 201 -14.01 15.64 14.37
N GLU A 202 -14.04 15.19 13.11
CA GLU A 202 -14.95 14.17 12.61
C GLU A 202 -14.44 12.73 12.76
N HIS A 203 -13.31 12.51 13.45
CA HIS A 203 -12.74 11.17 13.66
C HIS A 203 -13.63 10.33 14.59
N VAL A 204 -14.57 9.59 13.99
CA VAL A 204 -15.62 8.84 14.69
C VAL A 204 -15.06 7.85 15.72
N LEU A 205 -14.01 7.10 15.37
CA LEU A 205 -13.44 6.11 16.28
C LEU A 205 -12.79 6.74 17.52
N ALA A 206 -12.08 7.87 17.37
CA ALA A 206 -11.51 8.61 18.49
C ALA A 206 -12.60 9.23 19.38
N ALA A 207 -13.69 9.74 18.80
CA ALA A 207 -14.84 10.25 19.56
C ALA A 207 -15.48 9.15 20.43
N ASN A 208 -15.68 7.96 19.85
CA ASN A 208 -16.19 6.81 20.59
C ASN A 208 -15.22 6.32 21.68
N GLY A 209 -13.92 6.24 21.36
CA GLY A 209 -12.87 5.89 22.32
C GLY A 209 -12.85 6.84 23.51
N LYS A 210 -12.85 8.16 23.25
CA LYS A 210 -12.95 9.20 24.27
C LYS A 210 -14.18 9.03 25.16
N LYS A 211 -15.37 8.91 24.57
CA LYS A 211 -16.62 8.75 25.32
C LYS A 211 -16.58 7.53 26.26
N ASN A 212 -16.06 6.40 25.78
CA ASN A 212 -15.94 5.19 26.58
C ASN A 212 -15.02 5.39 27.79
N VAL A 213 -13.88 6.06 27.59
CA VAL A 213 -12.92 6.38 28.66
C VAL A 213 -13.55 7.33 29.69
N GLU A 214 -14.24 8.37 29.24
CA GLU A 214 -14.92 9.34 30.12
C GLU A 214 -15.98 8.67 31.00
N SER A 215 -16.80 7.79 30.42
CA SER A 215 -17.75 6.98 31.19
C SER A 215 -17.06 6.15 32.26
N PHE A 216 -16.02 5.40 31.89
CA PHE A 216 -15.26 4.56 32.82
C PHE A 216 -14.65 5.36 33.99
N LEU A 217 -14.06 6.53 33.71
CA LEU A 217 -13.46 7.38 34.73
C LEU A 217 -14.50 8.02 35.65
N SER A 218 -15.74 8.22 35.18
CA SER A 218 -16.83 8.78 35.99
C SER A 218 -17.46 7.78 36.97
N GLU A 219 -17.21 6.49 36.78
CA GLU A 219 -17.75 5.40 37.61
C GLU A 219 -16.80 4.94 38.74
N GLN A 220 -15.57 5.48 38.81
CA GLN A 220 -14.58 5.23 39.87
C GLN A 220 -14.68 6.25 41.01
#